data_AF-A0A3D5MRS4-F1
#
_entry.id   AF-A0A3D5MRS4-F1
#
_cell.length_a   1.000
_cell.length_b   1.000
_cell.length_c   1.000
_cell.angle_alpha   90.00
_cell.angle_beta   90.00
_cell.angle_gamma   90.00
#
_symmetry.space_group_name_H-M   'P 1'
#
loop_
_entity.id
_entity.type
_entity.pdbx_description
1 polymer ?
#
loop_
_entity_poly.entity_id
_entity_poly.type
_entity_poly.pdbx_seq_one_letter_code
_entity_poly.pdbx_strand_id
1 'polypeptide(L)'
;MAQMCIKADVVIGEDVAETAVDQTIYLEYPASMVADIQARITELECEVLEDQVVITGTVHKQIFYVGPENRVYHQAEDVLFSAVATIPGAQPGMDSQVHPTVQNVEYRLIGPLPSTELRQRVILVFFVKVTQPQQLDVILGTTGPLYKVQRVVCEESSGAVVESVMELPFPAEKVRAVHAVVSDYTASTAEDQVIIEGVVHAQCFYISAFDQMEYHESEDVPFTAVVSVEGVQPGQNVDTDISVARVSWTLDGDELHQRVVLSIFVKVTETAQTMLCTDPCGPLIKVGRVAGENTEQVIVEDQVCLDVPAKKVQDILAFVTTLRHEVLDGKVVVEGTVHKQIYFVGPNDVVCHQSVDVPFSAVVEVPGAEPGMAVQVHPTIEHVGWVLIKETPACPLPPYYDGPYGDVYRVVEQRVIVELFVKVTETVQINVCLEDGPPQG
;
A
#
# COMPACT_ATOMS: atom_id res chain seq x y z
N MET A 1 33.69 -11.26 -4.64
CA MET A 1 32.56 -11.89 -3.93
C MET A 1 31.32 -11.69 -4.80
N ALA A 2 30.24 -12.47 -4.64
CA ALA A 2 29.03 -12.17 -5.40
C ALA A 2 28.45 -10.84 -4.90
N GLN A 3 27.98 -10.00 -5.82
CA GLN A 3 27.47 -8.65 -5.52
C GLN A 3 26.07 -8.46 -6.09
N MET A 4 25.34 -7.51 -5.52
CA MET A 4 23.98 -7.18 -5.94
C MET A 4 23.71 -5.71 -5.67
N CYS A 5 23.17 -5.00 -6.66
CA CYS A 5 22.65 -3.65 -6.44
C CYS A 5 21.25 -3.76 -5.83
N ILE A 6 21.02 -3.14 -4.68
CA ILE A 6 19.73 -3.14 -3.98
C ILE A 6 19.24 -1.72 -3.74
N LYS A 7 17.91 -1.52 -3.79
CA LYS A 7 17.23 -0.32 -3.25
C LYS A 7 16.84 -0.63 -1.81
N ALA A 8 17.33 0.14 -0.84
CA ALA A 8 17.05 -0.07 0.58
C ALA A 8 16.93 1.25 1.34
N ASP A 9 16.17 1.24 2.42
CA ASP A 9 16.05 2.37 3.33
C ASP A 9 17.27 2.39 4.27
N VAL A 10 18.16 3.35 4.05
CA VAL A 10 19.32 3.60 4.91
C VAL A 10 18.86 4.41 6.12
N VAL A 11 19.22 3.95 7.31
CA VAL A 11 18.94 4.64 8.57
C VAL A 11 19.96 5.75 8.73
N ILE A 12 19.49 6.99 8.69
CA ILE A 12 20.33 8.17 8.86
C ILE A 12 20.60 8.42 10.34
N GLY A 13 19.56 8.27 11.18
CA GLY A 13 19.70 8.35 12.62
C GLY A 13 18.40 8.07 13.35
N GLU A 14 18.53 7.92 14.67
CA GLU A 14 17.45 7.65 15.60
C GLU A 14 17.65 8.50 16.85
N ASP A 15 16.56 9.00 17.42
CA ASP A 15 16.59 9.75 18.66
C ASP A 15 15.29 9.51 19.47
N VAL A 16 15.36 9.77 20.77
CA VAL A 16 14.21 9.75 21.67
C VAL A 16 14.00 11.16 22.20
N ALA A 17 12.93 11.81 21.73
CA ALA A 17 12.50 13.11 22.24
C ALA A 17 11.50 12.94 23.38
N GLU A 18 11.59 13.81 24.38
CA GLU A 18 10.60 13.92 25.46
C GLU A 18 10.04 15.34 25.49
N THR A 19 8.72 15.46 25.69
CA THR A 19 8.08 16.75 25.99
C THR A 19 7.04 16.58 27.09
N ALA A 20 6.75 17.68 27.79
CA ALA A 20 5.71 17.70 28.80
C ALA A 20 4.70 18.80 28.48
N VAL A 21 3.42 18.43 28.50
CA VAL A 21 2.30 19.37 28.37
C VAL A 21 1.79 19.68 29.78
N ASP A 22 2.24 20.83 30.30
CA ASP A 22 1.84 21.35 31.61
C ASP A 22 0.71 22.38 31.46
N GLN A 23 -0.46 22.09 32.04
CA GLN A 23 -1.60 22.99 31.94
C GLN A 23 -2.43 23.01 33.24
N THR A 24 -2.97 24.19 33.55
CA THR A 24 -4.04 24.34 34.54
C THR A 24 -5.35 24.60 33.81
N ILE A 25 -6.37 23.82 34.11
CA ILE A 25 -7.72 23.97 33.54
C ILE A 25 -8.76 24.16 34.63
N TYR A 26 -9.96 24.54 34.19
CA TYR A 26 -11.14 24.61 35.04
C TYR A 26 -12.14 23.54 34.62
N LEU A 27 -12.54 22.72 35.58
CA LEU A 27 -13.60 21.74 35.44
C LEU A 27 -14.95 22.45 35.40
N GLU A 28 -15.86 21.98 34.54
CA GLU A 28 -17.22 22.51 34.44
C GLU A 28 -17.98 22.45 35.77
N TYR A 29 -17.71 21.42 36.57
CA TYR A 29 -18.28 21.23 37.90
C TYR A 29 -17.18 21.05 38.96
N PRO A 30 -17.38 21.51 40.20
CA PRO A 30 -16.43 21.28 41.28
C PRO A 30 -16.18 19.79 41.50
N ALA A 31 -14.91 19.40 41.57
CA ALA A 31 -14.48 18.04 41.84
C ALA A 31 -14.02 17.88 43.29
N SER A 32 -14.49 16.84 43.95
CA SER A 32 -13.96 16.32 45.21
C SER A 32 -12.72 15.45 44.97
N MET A 33 -12.65 14.77 43.82
CA MET A 33 -11.55 13.88 43.43
C MET A 33 -11.53 13.69 41.91
N VAL A 34 -10.34 13.58 41.33
CA VAL A 34 -10.16 13.08 39.96
C VAL A 34 -10.02 11.56 40.03
N ALA A 35 -10.85 10.86 39.27
CA ALA A 35 -10.84 9.40 39.21
C ALA A 35 -9.78 8.89 38.23
N ASP A 36 -9.74 9.48 37.03
CA ASP A 36 -8.81 9.11 35.98
C ASP A 36 -8.67 10.24 34.94
N ILE A 37 -7.52 10.30 34.27
CA ILE A 37 -7.33 11.12 33.08
C ILE A 37 -6.72 10.23 31.99
N GLN A 38 -7.50 9.95 30.97
CA GLN A 38 -7.06 9.15 29.83
C GLN A 38 -6.56 10.07 28.74
N ALA A 39 -5.25 10.03 28.49
CA ALA A 39 -4.64 10.81 27.42
C ALA A 39 -4.28 9.91 26.23
N ARG A 40 -4.54 10.41 25.02
CA ARG A 40 -4.09 9.81 23.76
C ARG A 40 -3.56 10.90 22.83
N ILE A 41 -2.65 10.52 21.95
CA ILE A 41 -2.09 11.43 20.95
C ILE A 41 -2.90 11.27 19.66
N THR A 42 -3.31 12.38 19.08
CA THR A 42 -4.06 12.46 17.81
C THR A 42 -3.41 13.50 16.92
N GLU A 43 -3.68 13.44 15.61
CA GLU A 43 -3.20 14.45 14.64
C GLU A 43 -1.68 14.62 14.68
N LEU A 44 -0.95 13.50 14.77
CA LEU A 44 0.51 13.52 14.80
C LEU A 44 1.03 13.85 13.39
N GLU A 45 1.79 14.94 13.31
CA GLU A 45 2.51 15.36 12.12
C GLU A 45 4.00 15.46 12.45
N CYS A 46 4.84 15.23 11.44
CA CYS A 46 6.28 15.34 11.58
C CYS A 46 6.89 15.99 10.33
N GLU A 47 7.86 16.85 10.56
CA GLU A 47 8.62 17.54 9.53
C GLU A 47 10.11 17.31 9.77
N VAL A 48 10.78 16.77 8.75
CA VAL A 48 12.24 16.60 8.77
C VAL A 48 12.89 17.90 8.30
N LEU A 49 13.73 18.46 9.16
CA LEU A 49 14.56 19.63 8.89
C LEU A 49 16.04 19.22 8.94
N GLU A 50 16.92 20.17 8.68
CA GLU A 50 18.36 19.95 8.82
C GLU A 50 18.70 19.56 10.27
N ASP A 51 19.28 18.36 10.44
CA ASP A 51 19.71 17.75 11.72
C ASP A 51 18.63 17.55 12.79
N GLN A 52 17.35 17.74 12.48
CA GLN A 52 16.27 17.63 13.46
C GLN A 52 14.94 17.20 12.85
N VAL A 53 14.08 16.64 13.68
CA VAL A 53 12.69 16.34 13.33
C VAL A 53 11.77 17.08 14.29
N VAL A 54 10.88 17.90 13.73
CA VAL A 54 9.83 18.59 14.49
C VAL A 54 8.60 17.70 14.50
N ILE A 55 8.06 17.49 15.69
CA ILE A 55 6.89 16.65 15.93
C ILE A 55 5.80 17.55 16.50
N THR A 56 4.64 17.57 15.85
CA THR A 56 3.47 18.33 16.29
C THR A 56 2.26 17.42 16.39
N GLY A 57 1.35 17.77 17.28
CA GLY A 57 0.06 17.09 17.35
C GLY A 57 -0.77 17.53 18.54
N THR A 58 -1.81 16.75 18.80
CA THR A 58 -2.82 17.05 19.81
C THR A 58 -2.81 15.94 20.88
N VAL A 59 -2.71 16.31 22.15
CA VAL A 59 -3.05 15.42 23.27
C VAL A 59 -4.54 15.57 23.55
N HIS A 60 -5.31 14.56 23.19
CA HIS A 60 -6.71 14.45 23.55
C HIS A 60 -6.86 13.75 24.90
N LYS A 61 -7.56 14.40 25.83
CA LYS A 61 -7.72 13.94 27.21
C LYS A 61 -9.19 13.75 27.54
N GLN A 62 -9.49 12.66 28.24
CA GLN A 62 -10.79 12.40 28.87
C GLN A 62 -10.61 12.40 30.38
N ILE A 63 -11.17 13.41 31.04
CA ILE A 63 -11.00 13.66 32.46
C ILE A 63 -12.25 13.16 33.18
N PHE A 64 -12.12 12.12 33.99
CA PHE A 64 -13.20 11.58 34.81
C PHE A 64 -13.02 12.02 36.25
N TYR A 65 -14.05 12.64 36.83
CA TYR A 65 -13.96 13.20 38.18
C TYR A 65 -15.28 13.07 38.95
N VAL A 66 -15.17 13.06 40.28
CA VAL A 66 -16.30 12.93 41.21
C VAL A 66 -16.55 14.28 41.85
N GLY A 67 -17.75 14.82 41.69
CA GLY A 67 -18.19 16.08 42.31
C GLY A 67 -18.90 15.87 43.66
N PRO A 68 -19.59 16.91 44.16
CA PRO A 68 -20.46 16.80 45.32
C PRO A 68 -21.51 15.69 45.15
N GLU A 69 -21.97 15.13 46.27
CA GLU A 69 -22.99 14.05 46.30
C GLU A 69 -22.56 12.76 45.55
N ASN A 70 -21.26 12.53 45.40
CA ASN A 70 -20.67 11.38 44.69
C ASN A 70 -21.10 11.26 43.22
N ARG A 71 -21.46 12.37 42.58
CA ARG A 71 -21.82 12.38 41.17
C ARG A 71 -20.58 12.33 40.28
N VAL A 72 -20.57 11.45 39.28
CA VAL A 72 -19.48 11.31 38.31
C VAL A 72 -19.71 12.24 37.13
N TYR A 73 -18.67 12.94 36.74
CA TYR A 73 -18.61 13.84 35.59
C TYR A 73 -17.46 13.41 34.67
N HIS A 74 -17.57 13.80 33.40
CA HIS A 74 -16.49 13.68 32.44
C HIS A 74 -16.34 15.00 31.68
N GLN A 75 -15.12 15.32 31.28
CA GLN A 75 -14.81 16.49 30.47
C GLN A 75 -13.68 16.13 29.51
N ALA A 76 -13.85 16.50 28.23
CA ALA A 76 -12.83 16.32 27.20
C ALA A 76 -11.98 17.59 27.08
N GLU A 77 -10.73 17.42 26.68
CA GLU A 77 -9.83 18.54 26.41
C GLU A 77 -8.75 18.16 25.39
N ASP A 78 -8.53 19.05 24.44
CA ASP A 78 -7.48 18.94 23.42
C ASP A 78 -6.39 19.99 23.68
N VAL A 79 -5.13 19.55 23.67
CA VAL A 79 -3.99 20.43 23.87
C VAL A 79 -2.92 20.14 22.84
N LEU A 80 -2.52 21.18 22.12
CA LEU A 80 -1.43 21.10 21.15
C LEU A 80 -0.09 20.93 21.86
N PHE A 81 0.78 20.11 21.29
CA PHE A 81 2.17 19.99 21.71
C PHE A 81 3.12 20.14 20.52
N SER A 82 4.37 20.46 20.84
CA SER A 82 5.49 20.40 19.92
C SER A 82 6.69 19.78 20.64
N ALA A 83 7.39 18.89 19.94
CA ALA A 83 8.63 18.28 20.37
C ALA A 83 9.65 18.34 19.23
N VAL A 84 10.93 18.29 19.58
CA VAL A 84 12.04 18.26 18.62
C VAL A 84 12.96 17.10 18.99
N ALA A 85 13.22 16.24 18.03
CA ALA A 85 14.25 15.20 18.11
C ALA A 85 15.50 15.66 17.34
N THR A 86 16.68 15.48 17.90
CA THR A 86 17.95 15.85 17.27
C THR A 86 18.53 14.64 16.55
N ILE A 87 18.54 14.68 15.22
CA ILE A 87 18.98 13.57 14.37
C ILE A 87 20.04 14.08 13.39
N PRO A 88 21.33 14.03 13.78
CA PRO A 88 22.41 14.47 12.91
C PRO A 88 22.38 13.76 11.55
N GLY A 89 22.51 14.52 10.47
CA GLY A 89 22.46 14.04 9.08
C GLY A 89 21.06 14.05 8.47
N ALA A 90 20.01 14.32 9.24
CA ALA A 90 18.66 14.49 8.70
C ALA A 90 18.58 15.70 7.76
N GLN A 91 17.85 15.58 6.65
CA GLN A 91 17.66 16.62 5.64
C GLN A 91 16.19 16.68 5.19
N PRO A 92 15.69 17.86 4.76
CA PRO A 92 14.35 17.97 4.19
C PRO A 92 14.12 17.00 3.04
N GLY A 93 12.96 16.33 3.05
CA GLY A 93 12.59 15.32 2.06
C GLY A 93 13.01 13.89 2.38
N MET A 94 13.74 13.65 3.49
CA MET A 94 13.94 12.30 4.02
C MET A 94 12.67 11.77 4.73
N ASP A 95 12.53 10.46 4.79
CA ASP A 95 11.40 9.80 5.45
C ASP A 95 11.60 9.77 6.96
N SER A 96 10.53 10.00 7.72
CA SER A 96 10.55 9.86 9.18
C SER A 96 9.45 8.95 9.70
N GLN A 97 9.80 8.15 10.71
CA GLN A 97 8.90 7.29 11.45
C GLN A 97 8.91 7.74 12.92
N VAL A 98 7.76 8.14 13.44
CA VAL A 98 7.59 8.58 14.83
C VAL A 98 6.66 7.61 15.56
N HIS A 99 7.16 7.04 16.66
CA HIS A 99 6.38 6.19 17.56
C HIS A 99 6.11 6.95 18.87
N PRO A 100 4.93 7.55 19.00
CA PRO A 100 4.59 8.33 20.18
C PRO A 100 4.11 7.43 21.34
N THR A 101 4.41 7.80 22.57
CA THR A 101 3.92 7.12 23.78
C THR A 101 3.57 8.16 24.85
N VAL A 102 2.37 8.02 25.43
CA VAL A 102 2.03 8.74 26.67
C VAL A 102 2.69 8.00 27.82
N GLN A 103 3.76 8.56 28.36
CA GLN A 103 4.54 7.92 29.42
C GLN A 103 3.87 8.06 30.78
N ASN A 104 3.34 9.25 31.09
CA ASN A 104 2.69 9.52 32.37
C ASN A 104 1.67 10.67 32.27
N VAL A 105 0.65 10.63 33.13
CA VAL A 105 -0.31 11.71 33.32
C VAL A 105 -0.37 12.04 34.80
N GLU A 106 0.27 13.14 35.20
CA GLU A 106 0.23 13.65 36.57
C GLU A 106 -0.87 14.69 36.70
N TYR A 107 -1.61 14.67 37.80
CA TYR A 107 -2.68 15.63 38.03
C TYR A 107 -2.89 15.94 39.50
N ARG A 108 -3.41 17.14 39.78
CA ARG A 108 -3.73 17.61 41.12
C ARG A 108 -4.82 18.68 41.10
N LEU A 109 -5.85 18.50 41.91
CA LEU A 109 -6.82 19.57 42.22
C LEU A 109 -6.16 20.64 43.09
N ILE A 110 -6.36 21.90 42.73
CA ILE A 110 -5.76 23.05 43.40
C ILE A 110 -6.81 23.71 44.30
N GLY A 111 -6.43 24.06 45.54
CA GLY A 111 -7.31 24.72 46.50
C GLY A 111 -8.15 23.78 47.37
N PRO A 112 -9.09 24.33 48.17
CA PRO A 112 -9.96 23.54 49.03
C PRO A 112 -10.95 22.71 48.21
N LEU A 113 -11.17 21.47 48.62
CA LEU A 113 -12.13 20.58 47.97
C LEU A 113 -13.57 20.87 48.44
N PRO A 114 -14.57 20.78 47.55
CA PRO A 114 -14.46 20.51 46.11
C PRO A 114 -13.93 21.72 45.33
N SER A 115 -13.05 21.48 44.34
CA SER A 115 -12.41 22.53 43.52
C SER A 115 -12.67 22.31 42.03
N THR A 116 -12.76 23.41 41.27
CA THR A 116 -12.80 23.36 39.80
C THR A 116 -11.41 23.47 39.18
N GLU A 117 -10.38 23.88 39.91
CA GLU A 117 -9.06 24.12 39.36
C GLU A 117 -8.24 22.81 39.36
N LEU A 118 -7.85 22.34 38.17
CA LEU A 118 -7.09 21.11 37.97
C LEU A 118 -5.77 21.42 37.25
N ARG A 119 -4.65 21.16 37.93
CA ARG A 119 -3.32 21.15 37.30
C ARG A 119 -3.03 19.75 36.78
N GLN A 120 -2.54 19.67 35.56
CA GLN A 120 -2.19 18.42 34.89
C GLN A 120 -0.87 18.57 34.14
N ARG A 121 -0.12 17.48 34.08
CA ARG A 121 1.13 17.34 33.34
C ARG A 121 1.12 16.02 32.61
N VAL A 122 1.12 16.07 31.29
CA VAL A 122 1.23 14.88 30.44
C VAL A 122 2.66 14.78 29.92
N ILE A 123 3.35 13.68 30.22
CA ILE A 123 4.70 13.39 29.73
C ILE A 123 4.59 12.51 28.49
N LEU A 124 5.14 12.98 27.38
CA LEU A 124 5.13 12.31 26.08
C LEU A 124 6.55 11.94 25.69
N VAL A 125 6.74 10.73 25.20
CA VAL A 125 8.00 10.22 24.67
C VAL A 125 7.80 9.83 23.21
N PHE A 126 8.73 10.24 22.34
CA PHE A 126 8.70 9.96 20.92
C PHE A 126 9.99 9.25 20.53
N PHE A 127 9.88 8.02 20.03
CA PHE A 127 10.99 7.39 19.32
C PHE A 127 10.91 7.81 17.84
N VAL A 128 11.95 8.46 17.35
CA VAL A 128 12.02 9.00 15.98
C VAL A 128 13.12 8.30 15.21
N LYS A 129 12.83 7.92 13.98
CA LYS A 129 13.77 7.31 13.04
C LYS A 129 13.69 8.03 11.71
N VAL A 130 14.84 8.44 11.18
CA VAL A 130 14.94 9.04 9.84
C VAL A 130 15.61 8.04 8.90
N THR A 131 14.98 7.82 7.76
CA THR A 131 15.49 6.92 6.71
C THR A 131 15.54 7.63 5.37
N GLN A 132 16.44 7.17 4.50
CA GLN A 132 16.51 7.62 3.13
C GLN A 132 16.63 6.41 2.20
N PRO A 133 15.78 6.28 1.16
CA PRO A 133 15.94 5.25 0.16
C PRO A 133 17.22 5.51 -0.65
N GLN A 134 18.13 4.53 -0.67
CA GLN A 134 19.38 4.60 -1.44
C GLN A 134 19.58 3.32 -2.24
N GLN A 135 20.38 3.42 -3.31
CA GLN A 135 20.89 2.26 -4.03
C GLN A 135 22.28 1.92 -3.52
N LEU A 136 22.46 0.65 -3.15
CA LEU A 136 23.68 0.16 -2.53
C LEU A 136 24.16 -1.08 -3.29
N ASP A 137 25.43 -1.08 -3.66
CA ASP A 137 26.11 -2.27 -4.16
C ASP A 137 26.61 -3.10 -2.98
N VAL A 138 25.80 -4.09 -2.59
CA VAL A 138 26.05 -4.92 -1.40
C VAL A 138 26.75 -6.21 -1.76
N ILE A 139 27.62 -6.65 -0.84
CA ILE A 139 28.27 -7.95 -0.94
C ILE A 139 27.35 -9.05 -0.38
N LEU A 140 27.14 -10.11 -1.16
CA LEU A 140 26.32 -11.24 -0.74
C LEU A 140 27.06 -12.13 0.26
N GLY A 141 26.33 -12.54 1.29
CA GLY A 141 26.79 -13.51 2.28
C GLY A 141 26.74 -14.93 1.74
N THR A 142 27.56 -15.82 2.30
CA THR A 142 27.49 -17.28 2.04
C THR A 142 26.89 -18.06 3.20
N THR A 143 26.71 -17.41 4.35
CA THR A 143 26.15 -17.95 5.58
C THR A 143 25.34 -16.87 6.28
N GLY A 144 24.31 -17.26 7.04
CA GLY A 144 23.48 -16.35 7.81
C GLY A 144 22.01 -16.44 7.43
N PRO A 145 21.17 -15.55 7.98
CA PRO A 145 19.76 -15.52 7.65
C PRO A 145 19.52 -14.97 6.23
N LEU A 146 18.36 -15.30 5.68
CA LEU A 146 17.89 -14.73 4.43
C LEU A 146 17.23 -13.37 4.68
N TYR A 147 17.57 -12.41 3.83
CA TYR A 147 16.96 -11.08 3.82
C TYR A 147 16.17 -10.89 2.54
N LYS A 148 15.02 -10.26 2.66
CA LYS A 148 14.17 -9.81 1.57
C LYS A 148 14.63 -8.41 1.15
N VAL A 149 15.20 -8.30 -0.04
CA VAL A 149 15.75 -7.06 -0.60
C VAL A 149 15.04 -6.69 -1.90
N GLN A 150 15.03 -5.41 -2.26
CA GLN A 150 14.64 -4.96 -3.59
C GLN A 150 15.88 -4.92 -4.47
N ARG A 151 16.12 -5.95 -5.27
CA ARG A 151 17.22 -5.96 -6.24
C ARG A 151 16.89 -5.03 -7.39
N VAL A 152 17.82 -4.17 -7.75
CA VAL A 152 17.73 -3.35 -8.97
C VAL A 152 18.03 -4.26 -10.15
N VAL A 153 17.05 -4.43 -11.04
CA VAL A 153 17.21 -5.24 -12.26
C VAL A 153 17.84 -4.37 -13.35
N CYS A 154 17.28 -3.18 -13.54
CA CYS A 154 17.71 -2.24 -14.58
C CYS A 154 17.18 -0.83 -14.31
N GLU A 155 17.85 0.13 -14.95
CA GLU A 155 17.45 1.53 -15.02
C GLU A 155 17.63 2.00 -16.46
N GLU A 156 16.62 2.66 -17.01
CA GLU A 156 16.66 3.13 -18.40
C GLU A 156 16.00 4.50 -18.55
N SER A 157 16.53 5.33 -19.44
CA SER A 157 15.96 6.61 -19.80
C SER A 157 15.52 6.62 -21.25
N SER A 158 14.28 7.03 -21.49
CA SER A 158 13.71 7.10 -22.83
C SER A 158 12.97 8.42 -23.05
N GLY A 159 12.76 8.76 -24.32
CA GLY A 159 11.95 9.90 -24.72
C GLY A 159 10.69 9.44 -25.45
N ALA A 160 9.55 10.08 -25.16
CA ALA A 160 8.32 9.89 -25.92
C ALA A 160 7.86 11.22 -26.52
N VAL A 161 7.17 11.16 -27.66
CA VAL A 161 6.60 12.34 -28.32
C VAL A 161 5.10 12.14 -28.42
N VAL A 162 4.35 13.09 -27.88
CA VAL A 162 2.90 13.14 -27.94
C VAL A 162 2.52 14.32 -28.86
N GLU A 163 1.83 14.02 -29.95
CA GLU A 163 1.32 15.01 -30.89
C GLU A 163 -0.21 15.04 -30.82
N SER A 164 -0.79 16.24 -30.76
CA SER A 164 -2.24 16.46 -30.76
C SER A 164 -2.60 17.71 -31.55
N VAL A 165 -3.87 17.80 -31.97
CA VAL A 165 -4.45 18.96 -32.62
C VAL A 165 -5.63 19.43 -31.79
N MET A 166 -5.48 20.61 -31.17
CA MET A 166 -6.51 21.22 -30.35
C MET A 166 -7.27 22.25 -31.20
N GLU A 167 -8.59 22.07 -31.33
CA GLU A 167 -9.47 23.05 -31.98
C GLU A 167 -9.75 24.20 -31.00
N LEU A 168 -9.36 25.42 -31.37
CA LEU A 168 -9.59 26.60 -30.54
C LEU A 168 -11.01 27.15 -30.80
N PRO A 169 -11.84 27.39 -29.77
CA PRO A 169 -13.21 27.84 -29.96
C PRO A 169 -13.32 29.24 -30.58
N PHE A 170 -12.23 30.01 -30.54
CA PHE A 170 -12.14 31.34 -31.15
C PHE A 170 -10.84 31.44 -31.98
N PRO A 171 -10.88 32.07 -33.17
CA PRO A 171 -9.68 32.27 -33.99
C PRO A 171 -8.57 32.99 -33.22
N ALA A 172 -7.42 32.34 -33.10
CA ALA A 172 -6.27 32.90 -32.40
C ALA A 172 -5.47 33.82 -33.31
N GLU A 173 -5.17 35.03 -32.84
CA GLU A 173 -4.13 35.88 -33.45
C GLU A 173 -2.74 35.45 -32.99
N LYS A 174 -2.63 35.05 -31.72
CA LYS A 174 -1.35 34.67 -31.12
C LYS A 174 -1.53 33.70 -29.97
N VAL A 175 -0.77 32.60 -30.00
CA VAL A 175 -0.62 31.69 -28.86
C VAL A 175 0.44 32.25 -27.92
N ARG A 176 0.09 32.45 -26.66
CA ARG A 176 0.99 32.98 -25.63
C ARG A 176 1.84 31.88 -25.03
N ALA A 177 1.21 30.79 -24.61
CA ALA A 177 1.88 29.66 -23.98
C ALA A 177 1.04 28.40 -24.13
N VAL A 178 1.73 27.27 -24.24
CA VAL A 178 1.15 25.94 -24.05
C VAL A 178 1.92 25.28 -22.93
N HIS A 179 1.23 24.95 -21.84
CA HIS A 179 1.79 24.21 -20.72
C HIS A 179 1.28 22.78 -20.79
N ALA A 180 2.16 21.81 -20.63
CA ALA A 180 1.78 20.41 -20.59
C ALA A 180 2.32 19.80 -19.29
N VAL A 181 1.49 18.99 -18.65
CA VAL A 181 1.87 18.19 -17.47
C VAL A 181 1.38 16.77 -17.71
N VAL A 182 2.17 15.79 -17.30
CA VAL A 182 1.72 14.40 -17.30
C VAL A 182 0.93 14.16 -16.02
N SER A 183 -0.29 13.66 -16.16
CA SER A 183 -1.17 13.29 -15.06
C SER A 183 -1.63 11.84 -15.25
N ASP A 184 -1.96 11.18 -14.14
CA ASP A 184 -2.63 9.87 -14.12
C ASP A 184 -2.02 8.85 -15.08
N TYR A 185 -0.80 8.40 -14.78
CA TYR A 185 -0.14 7.34 -15.52
C TYR A 185 -0.07 6.05 -14.73
N THR A 186 -0.02 4.94 -15.45
CA THR A 186 0.26 3.61 -14.93
C THR A 186 1.47 3.05 -15.68
N ALA A 187 2.27 2.27 -14.98
CA ALA A 187 3.40 1.56 -15.56
C ALA A 187 3.28 0.08 -15.26
N SER A 188 3.52 -0.76 -16.26
CA SER A 188 3.50 -2.21 -16.13
C SER A 188 4.71 -2.82 -16.83
N THR A 189 5.18 -3.94 -16.29
CA THR A 189 6.31 -4.69 -16.83
C THR A 189 5.82 -5.80 -17.76
N ALA A 190 6.50 -5.96 -18.88
CA ALA A 190 6.34 -7.06 -19.81
C ALA A 190 7.73 -7.62 -20.17
N GLU A 191 7.77 -8.70 -20.95
CA GLU A 191 9.04 -9.29 -21.38
C GLU A 191 9.91 -8.26 -22.12
N ASP A 192 11.08 -7.96 -21.56
CA ASP A 192 12.08 -7.00 -22.07
C ASP A 192 11.59 -5.56 -22.30
N GLN A 193 10.48 -5.16 -21.66
CA GLN A 193 9.93 -3.81 -21.83
C GLN A 193 9.07 -3.33 -20.66
N VAL A 194 8.98 -2.02 -20.52
CA VAL A 194 8.03 -1.32 -19.63
C VAL A 194 7.02 -0.58 -20.48
N ILE A 195 5.74 -0.80 -20.22
CA ILE A 195 4.62 -0.13 -20.90
C ILE A 195 4.05 0.91 -19.94
N ILE A 196 3.97 2.15 -20.42
CA ILE A 196 3.45 3.29 -19.68
C ILE A 196 2.23 3.82 -20.42
N GLU A 197 1.11 3.93 -19.72
CA GLU A 197 -0.13 4.50 -20.23
C GLU A 197 -0.53 5.66 -19.34
N GLY A 198 -0.75 6.84 -19.91
CA GLY A 198 -1.09 8.03 -19.15
C GLY A 198 -1.72 9.12 -19.99
N VAL A 199 -1.92 10.28 -19.37
CA VAL A 199 -2.54 11.44 -20.02
C VAL A 199 -1.61 12.64 -19.91
N VAL A 200 -1.45 13.35 -21.02
CA VAL A 200 -0.86 14.69 -21.03
C VAL A 200 -2.00 15.70 -20.93
N HIS A 201 -2.08 16.41 -19.81
CA HIS A 201 -2.96 17.56 -19.65
C HIS A 201 -2.29 18.80 -20.23
N ALA A 202 -2.78 19.25 -21.39
CA ALA A 202 -2.28 20.43 -22.09
C ALA A 202 -3.20 21.63 -21.85
N GLN A 203 -2.61 22.78 -21.51
CA GLN A 203 -3.29 24.05 -21.30
C GLN A 203 -2.74 25.08 -22.26
N CYS A 204 -3.60 25.59 -23.14
CA CYS A 204 -3.28 26.63 -24.10
C CYS A 204 -3.82 27.98 -23.63
N PHE A 205 -2.96 29.00 -23.65
CA PHE A 205 -3.32 30.39 -23.44
C PHE A 205 -3.09 31.16 -24.74
N TYR A 206 -4.12 31.80 -25.28
CA TYR A 206 -4.05 32.47 -26.57
C TYR A 206 -4.87 33.77 -26.61
N ILE A 207 -4.52 34.67 -27.54
CA ILE A 207 -5.20 35.94 -27.76
C ILE A 207 -6.09 35.79 -28.99
N SER A 208 -7.37 36.10 -28.85
CA SER A 208 -8.35 36.04 -29.93
C SER A 208 -8.20 37.21 -30.90
N ALA A 209 -8.25 36.90 -32.21
CA ALA A 209 -8.20 37.89 -33.28
C ALA A 209 -9.47 38.78 -33.34
N PHE A 210 -10.57 38.33 -32.72
CA PHE A 210 -11.86 39.02 -32.79
C PHE A 210 -11.98 40.16 -31.78
N ASP A 211 -11.59 39.93 -30.53
CA ASP A 211 -11.82 40.85 -29.40
C ASP A 211 -10.53 41.25 -28.65
N GLN A 212 -9.37 40.72 -29.05
CA GLN A 212 -8.08 40.95 -28.39
C GLN A 212 -8.05 40.49 -26.92
N MET A 213 -8.97 39.60 -26.51
CA MET A 213 -8.99 39.03 -25.16
C MET A 213 -8.17 37.73 -25.09
N GLU A 214 -7.65 37.44 -23.89
CA GLU A 214 -6.96 36.19 -23.59
C GLU A 214 -7.99 35.10 -23.25
N TYR A 215 -7.87 33.97 -23.93
CA TYR A 215 -8.66 32.77 -23.72
C TYR A 215 -7.75 31.64 -23.22
N HIS A 216 -8.37 30.69 -22.52
CA HIS A 216 -7.74 29.49 -22.03
C HIS A 216 -8.54 28.28 -22.51
N GLU A 217 -7.84 27.31 -23.09
CA GLU A 217 -8.40 26.03 -23.51
C GLU A 217 -7.52 24.89 -22.98
N SER A 218 -8.13 23.77 -22.62
CA SER A 218 -7.42 22.60 -22.10
C SER A 218 -7.81 21.33 -22.82
N GLU A 219 -6.85 20.44 -23.02
CA GLU A 219 -7.04 19.14 -23.68
C GLU A 219 -6.31 18.04 -22.91
N ASP A 220 -6.95 16.89 -22.76
CA ASP A 220 -6.36 15.67 -22.23
C ASP A 220 -5.99 14.75 -23.39
N VAL A 221 -4.68 14.54 -23.57
CA VAL A 221 -4.15 13.71 -24.67
C VAL A 221 -3.63 12.40 -24.10
N PRO A 222 -4.33 11.26 -24.32
CA PRO A 222 -3.83 9.97 -23.88
C PRO A 222 -2.58 9.58 -24.67
N PHE A 223 -1.61 8.96 -24.00
CA PHE A 223 -0.41 8.44 -24.63
C PHE A 223 -0.06 7.04 -24.12
N THR A 224 0.63 6.29 -24.96
CA THR A 224 1.29 5.04 -24.61
C THR A 224 2.76 5.16 -24.97
N ALA A 225 3.65 4.93 -23.99
CA ALA A 225 5.08 4.87 -24.19
C ALA A 225 5.60 3.47 -23.86
N VAL A 226 6.54 2.98 -24.66
CA VAL A 226 7.22 1.71 -24.42
C VAL A 226 8.70 2.00 -24.23
N VAL A 227 9.25 1.57 -23.10
CA VAL A 227 10.67 1.64 -22.81
C VAL A 227 11.23 0.23 -22.93
N SER A 228 12.13 0.00 -23.89
CA SER A 228 12.79 -1.31 -24.06
C SER A 228 13.86 -1.47 -22.99
N VAL A 229 13.76 -2.52 -22.18
CA VAL A 229 14.70 -2.78 -21.08
C VAL A 229 14.94 -4.27 -20.94
N GLU A 230 16.17 -4.71 -21.21
CA GLU A 230 16.55 -6.12 -21.25
C GLU A 230 16.49 -6.76 -19.85
N GLY A 231 15.96 -7.99 -19.77
CA GLY A 231 15.91 -8.79 -18.54
C GLY A 231 14.68 -8.52 -17.66
N VAL A 232 13.79 -7.62 -18.08
CA VAL A 232 12.52 -7.35 -17.39
C VAL A 232 11.53 -8.47 -17.64
N GLN A 233 10.82 -8.87 -16.59
CA GLN A 233 9.80 -9.91 -16.61
C GLN A 233 8.43 -9.37 -16.15
N PRO A 234 7.31 -9.93 -16.65
CA PRO A 234 5.99 -9.52 -16.22
C PRO A 234 5.79 -9.65 -14.70
N GLY A 235 5.25 -8.59 -14.07
CA GLY A 235 4.95 -8.56 -12.64
C GLY A 235 6.09 -8.09 -11.74
N GLN A 236 7.25 -7.71 -12.30
CA GLN A 236 8.30 -7.00 -11.55
C GLN A 236 7.84 -5.58 -11.17
N ASN A 237 8.43 -5.04 -10.10
CA ASN A 237 8.11 -3.71 -9.60
C ASN A 237 8.75 -2.66 -10.50
N VAL A 238 7.98 -1.65 -10.92
CA VAL A 238 8.49 -0.54 -11.73
C VAL A 238 8.21 0.79 -11.03
N ASP A 239 9.24 1.62 -10.97
CA ASP A 239 9.23 2.99 -10.48
C ASP A 239 9.55 3.90 -11.67
N THR A 240 8.66 4.83 -11.98
CA THR A 240 8.74 5.63 -13.21
C THR A 240 8.72 7.11 -12.84
N ASP A 241 9.64 7.88 -13.40
CA ASP A 241 9.64 9.34 -13.33
C ASP A 241 9.43 9.90 -14.74
N ILE A 242 8.40 10.73 -14.91
CA ILE A 242 8.03 11.31 -16.21
C ILE A 242 7.96 12.82 -16.05
N SER A 243 8.73 13.52 -16.87
CA SER A 243 8.70 14.98 -16.94
C SER A 243 8.53 15.47 -18.36
N VAL A 244 7.94 16.66 -18.53
CA VAL A 244 7.84 17.31 -19.84
C VAL A 244 9.16 18.01 -20.14
N ALA A 245 9.93 17.44 -21.07
CA ALA A 245 11.21 18.00 -21.49
C ALA A 245 11.02 19.24 -22.38
N ARG A 246 10.00 19.23 -23.25
CA ARG A 246 9.73 20.32 -24.18
C ARG A 246 8.30 20.31 -24.67
N VAL A 247 7.72 21.50 -24.82
CA VAL A 247 6.47 21.72 -25.57
C VAL A 247 6.77 22.61 -26.79
N SER A 248 6.22 22.25 -27.94
CA SER A 248 6.29 23.04 -29.16
C SER A 248 4.95 23.01 -29.86
N TRP A 249 4.59 24.08 -30.56
CA TRP A 249 3.30 24.18 -31.23
C TRP A 249 3.40 24.98 -32.53
N THR A 250 2.45 24.74 -33.43
CA THR A 250 2.20 25.50 -34.64
C THR A 250 0.71 25.73 -34.78
N LEU A 251 0.31 26.96 -35.11
CA LEU A 251 -1.08 27.33 -35.32
C LEU A 251 -1.38 27.36 -36.82
N ASP A 252 -2.38 26.60 -37.27
CA ASP A 252 -2.91 26.64 -38.63
C ASP A 252 -4.42 26.95 -38.58
N GLY A 253 -4.80 28.20 -38.87
CA GLY A 253 -6.17 28.65 -38.68
C GLY A 253 -6.59 28.66 -37.20
N ASP A 254 -7.63 27.89 -36.87
CA ASP A 254 -8.13 27.62 -35.52
C ASP A 254 -7.60 26.30 -34.93
N GLU A 255 -6.77 25.56 -35.67
CA GLU A 255 -6.15 24.32 -35.21
C GLU A 255 -4.75 24.58 -34.62
N LEU A 256 -4.58 24.24 -33.35
CA LEU A 256 -3.28 24.25 -32.67
C LEU A 256 -2.66 22.86 -32.71
N HIS A 257 -1.68 22.66 -33.59
CA HIS A 257 -0.86 21.47 -33.57
C HIS A 257 0.17 21.59 -32.47
N GLN A 258 0.12 20.71 -31.48
CA GLN A 258 1.05 20.67 -30.37
C GLN A 258 1.86 19.38 -30.37
N ARG A 259 3.13 19.50 -29.98
CA ARG A 259 4.12 18.43 -29.85
C ARG A 259 4.78 18.55 -28.49
N VAL A 260 4.48 17.59 -27.63
CA VAL A 260 5.02 17.46 -26.28
C VAL A 260 6.07 16.35 -26.28
N VAL A 261 7.28 16.66 -25.82
CA VAL A 261 8.38 15.71 -25.65
C VAL A 261 8.49 15.38 -24.17
N LEU A 262 8.32 14.11 -23.84
CA LEU A 262 8.44 13.55 -22.50
C LEU A 262 9.85 13.00 -22.29
N SER A 263 10.41 13.21 -21.11
CA SER A 263 11.58 12.51 -20.58
C SER A 263 11.09 11.50 -19.56
N ILE A 264 11.36 10.22 -19.82
CA ILE A 264 10.89 9.10 -19.02
C ILE A 264 12.11 8.39 -18.44
N PHE A 265 12.16 8.23 -17.13
CA PHE A 265 13.10 7.37 -16.43
C PHE A 265 12.33 6.20 -15.82
N VAL A 266 12.79 4.97 -16.05
CA VAL A 266 12.22 3.77 -15.44
C VAL A 266 13.27 3.05 -14.62
N LYS A 267 12.88 2.58 -13.43
CA LYS A 267 13.67 1.73 -12.56
C LYS A 267 12.87 0.47 -12.25
N VAL A 268 13.36 -0.67 -12.71
CA VAL A 268 12.72 -1.96 -12.44
C VAL A 268 13.46 -2.65 -11.31
N THR A 269 12.70 -3.07 -10.31
CA THR A 269 13.20 -3.82 -9.17
C THR A 269 12.45 -5.13 -9.03
N GLU A 270 13.11 -6.11 -8.44
CA GLU A 270 12.46 -7.35 -8.02
C GLU A 270 12.71 -7.61 -6.54
N THR A 271 11.73 -8.24 -5.91
CA THR A 271 11.91 -8.74 -4.55
C THR A 271 12.73 -10.02 -4.60
N ALA A 272 13.93 -9.99 -4.05
CA ALA A 272 14.81 -11.15 -3.96
C ALA A 272 15.05 -11.57 -2.50
N GLN A 273 15.28 -12.86 -2.28
CA GLN A 273 15.78 -13.39 -1.01
C GLN A 273 17.25 -13.74 -1.14
N THR A 274 18.10 -13.14 -0.32
CA THR A 274 19.53 -13.40 -0.34
C THR A 274 20.14 -13.25 1.04
N MET A 275 21.30 -13.86 1.25
CA MET A 275 22.15 -13.56 2.40
C MET A 275 22.96 -12.30 2.10
N LEU A 276 23.13 -11.44 3.11
CA LEU A 276 23.94 -10.23 3.04
C LEU A 276 25.16 -10.38 3.92
N CYS A 277 26.32 -9.89 3.45
CA CYS A 277 27.50 -9.76 4.27
C CYS A 277 27.32 -8.53 5.18
N THR A 278 27.54 -8.70 6.49
CA THR A 278 27.40 -7.63 7.48
C THR A 278 28.76 -7.08 7.89
N ASP A 279 28.86 -5.76 8.00
CA ASP A 279 30.05 -5.05 8.47
C ASP A 279 29.65 -3.97 9.48
N PRO A 280 30.10 -4.00 10.74
CA PRO A 280 29.76 -2.99 11.75
C PRO A 280 30.05 -1.53 11.35
N CYS A 281 30.95 -1.30 10.40
CA CYS A 281 31.28 0.03 9.88
C CYS A 281 30.48 0.43 8.64
N GLY A 282 29.71 -0.49 8.06
CA GLY A 282 28.90 -0.25 6.88
C GLY A 282 27.61 0.53 7.19
N PRO A 283 26.91 1.03 6.16
CA PRO A 283 25.64 1.73 6.34
C PRO A 283 24.60 0.81 7.00
N LEU A 284 23.84 1.38 7.92
CA LEU A 284 22.75 0.69 8.59
C LEU A 284 21.51 0.73 7.70
N ILE A 285 20.99 -0.41 7.28
CA ILE A 285 19.78 -0.50 6.45
C ILE A 285 18.63 -1.16 7.22
N LYS A 286 17.41 -0.74 6.90
CA LYS A 286 16.18 -1.42 7.32
C LYS A 286 15.81 -2.48 6.28
N VAL A 287 15.71 -3.74 6.71
CA VAL A 287 15.46 -4.86 5.80
C VAL A 287 14.57 -5.93 6.46
N GLY A 288 13.79 -6.65 5.67
CA GLY A 288 13.02 -7.79 6.16
C GLY A 288 13.91 -9.02 6.28
N ARG A 289 14.14 -9.53 7.49
CA ARG A 289 14.72 -10.85 7.72
C ARG A 289 13.64 -11.92 7.60
N VAL A 290 13.89 -12.96 6.82
CA VAL A 290 12.97 -14.09 6.69
C VAL A 290 13.05 -14.92 7.97
N ALA A 291 11.96 -14.95 8.72
CA ALA A 291 11.84 -15.76 9.93
C ALA A 291 11.54 -17.22 9.58
N GLY A 292 10.66 -17.43 8.58
CA GLY A 292 10.34 -18.74 8.03
C GLY A 292 9.42 -18.64 6.81
N GLU A 293 9.33 -19.73 6.06
CA GLU A 293 8.39 -19.90 4.96
C GLU A 293 7.95 -21.36 4.89
N ASN A 294 6.70 -21.59 4.49
CA ASN A 294 6.17 -22.92 4.26
C ASN A 294 5.01 -22.85 3.26
N THR A 295 4.70 -24.00 2.64
CA THR A 295 3.58 -24.18 1.73
C THR A 295 2.66 -25.26 2.27
N GLU A 296 1.35 -25.00 2.29
CA GLU A 296 0.35 -25.98 2.68
C GLU A 296 -0.80 -26.02 1.66
N GLN A 297 -1.38 -27.19 1.46
CA GLN A 297 -2.55 -27.36 0.59
C GLN A 297 -3.83 -27.45 1.42
N VAL A 298 -4.85 -26.69 1.03
CA VAL A 298 -6.20 -26.80 1.58
C VAL A 298 -7.16 -27.28 0.50
N ILE A 299 -7.96 -28.27 0.85
CA ILE A 299 -9.02 -28.81 0.00
C ILE A 299 -10.33 -28.16 0.42
N VAL A 300 -10.95 -27.43 -0.51
CA VAL A 300 -12.23 -26.76 -0.31
C VAL A 300 -13.30 -27.53 -1.08
N GLU A 301 -14.15 -28.23 -0.33
CA GLU A 301 -15.26 -29.03 -0.87
C GLU A 301 -16.60 -28.33 -0.63
N ASP A 302 -17.46 -28.35 -1.65
CA ASP A 302 -18.78 -27.71 -1.60
C ASP A 302 -19.76 -28.36 -2.58
N GLN A 303 -21.06 -28.30 -2.26
CA GLN A 303 -22.14 -28.76 -3.13
C GLN A 303 -23.02 -27.58 -3.53
N VAL A 304 -22.98 -27.24 -4.81
CA VAL A 304 -23.73 -26.11 -5.36
C VAL A 304 -25.04 -26.59 -5.94
N CYS A 305 -26.14 -26.04 -5.42
CA CYS A 305 -27.45 -26.17 -6.04
C CYS A 305 -27.56 -25.22 -7.23
N LEU A 306 -27.67 -25.76 -8.44
CA LEU A 306 -27.77 -24.95 -9.64
C LEU A 306 -29.16 -24.33 -9.78
N ASP A 307 -29.23 -23.04 -10.09
CA ASP A 307 -30.49 -22.33 -10.31
C ASP A 307 -31.29 -22.94 -11.47
N VAL A 308 -30.57 -23.43 -12.49
CA VAL A 308 -31.09 -24.13 -13.67
C VAL A 308 -30.42 -25.50 -13.78
N PRO A 309 -31.12 -26.60 -14.09
CA PRO A 309 -30.46 -27.91 -14.21
C PRO A 309 -29.43 -27.91 -15.35
N ALA A 310 -28.30 -28.56 -15.16
CA ALA A 310 -27.24 -28.70 -16.16
C ALA A 310 -27.33 -30.04 -16.87
N LYS A 311 -27.08 -30.08 -18.18
CA LYS A 311 -26.72 -31.31 -18.91
C LYS A 311 -25.25 -31.67 -18.68
N LYS A 312 -24.39 -30.66 -18.65
CA LYS A 312 -22.95 -30.78 -18.42
C LYS A 312 -22.37 -29.46 -17.91
N VAL A 313 -21.29 -29.55 -17.14
CA VAL A 313 -20.42 -28.40 -16.82
C VAL A 313 -19.46 -28.19 -17.99
N GLN A 314 -19.31 -26.94 -18.40
CA GLN A 314 -18.32 -26.55 -19.39
C GLN A 314 -16.99 -26.24 -18.72
N ASP A 315 -17.01 -25.40 -17.69
CA ASP A 315 -15.83 -25.01 -16.94
C ASP A 315 -16.22 -24.46 -15.56
N ILE A 316 -15.26 -24.46 -14.63
CA ILE A 316 -15.38 -23.78 -13.34
C ILE A 316 -14.11 -22.96 -13.15
N LEU A 317 -14.23 -21.64 -13.26
CA LEU A 317 -13.12 -20.73 -12.97
C LEU A 317 -13.16 -20.40 -11.48
N ALA A 318 -12.05 -20.63 -10.79
CA ALA A 318 -11.92 -20.36 -9.36
C ALA A 318 -10.74 -19.41 -9.09
N PHE A 319 -10.94 -18.49 -8.15
CA PHE A 319 -9.91 -17.54 -7.70
C PHE A 319 -10.09 -17.27 -6.20
N VAL A 320 -9.01 -16.98 -5.50
CA VAL A 320 -9.07 -16.54 -4.10
C VAL A 320 -9.22 -15.01 -4.07
N THR A 321 -10.22 -14.50 -3.36
CA THR A 321 -10.51 -13.05 -3.33
C THR A 321 -10.20 -12.43 -1.98
N THR A 322 -10.90 -12.86 -0.93
CA THR A 322 -10.70 -12.37 0.44
C THR A 322 -9.61 -13.20 1.09
N LEU A 323 -8.60 -12.54 1.65
CA LEU A 323 -7.58 -13.16 2.49
C LEU A 323 -7.42 -12.37 3.78
N ARG A 324 -7.41 -13.09 4.89
CA ARG A 324 -7.05 -12.60 6.22
C ARG A 324 -6.05 -13.56 6.82
N HIS A 325 -5.20 -13.04 7.69
CA HIS A 325 -4.23 -13.86 8.38
C HIS A 325 -4.02 -13.39 9.81
N GLU A 326 -3.63 -14.32 10.66
CA GLU A 326 -3.16 -14.06 12.01
C GLU A 326 -1.85 -14.83 12.22
N VAL A 327 -0.82 -14.11 12.65
CA VAL A 327 0.47 -14.71 13.00
C VAL A 327 0.43 -15.12 14.47
N LEU A 328 0.61 -16.42 14.70
CA LEU A 328 0.74 -17.01 16.03
C LEU A 328 2.16 -17.56 16.20
N ASP A 329 2.50 -17.93 17.42
CA ASP A 329 3.78 -18.58 17.69
C ASP A 329 3.92 -19.87 16.86
N GLY A 330 4.91 -19.87 15.97
CA GLY A 330 5.29 -20.97 15.07
C GLY A 330 4.35 -21.26 13.90
N LYS A 331 3.26 -20.49 13.70
CA LYS A 331 2.26 -20.76 12.65
C LYS A 331 1.50 -19.53 12.21
N VAL A 332 0.89 -19.62 11.04
CA VAL A 332 0.00 -18.59 10.49
C VAL A 332 -1.36 -19.21 10.21
N VAL A 333 -2.41 -18.61 10.76
CA VAL A 333 -3.79 -18.94 10.38
C VAL A 333 -4.14 -18.09 9.18
N VAL A 334 -4.62 -18.72 8.10
CA VAL A 334 -5.04 -18.07 6.86
C VAL A 334 -6.52 -18.35 6.66
N GLU A 335 -7.32 -17.30 6.54
CA GLU A 335 -8.73 -17.38 6.20
C GLU A 335 -8.94 -16.75 4.84
N GLY A 336 -9.78 -17.36 4.01
CA GLY A 336 -10.12 -16.74 2.75
C GLY A 336 -11.39 -17.27 2.12
N THR A 337 -11.68 -16.76 0.93
CA THR A 337 -12.85 -17.15 0.15
C THR A 337 -12.41 -17.57 -1.24
N VAL A 338 -12.79 -18.78 -1.64
CA VAL A 338 -12.73 -19.23 -3.02
C VAL A 338 -13.99 -18.74 -3.72
N HIS A 339 -13.82 -17.80 -4.64
CA HIS A 339 -14.85 -17.36 -5.56
C HIS A 339 -14.83 -18.23 -6.81
N LYS A 340 -15.99 -18.79 -7.18
CA LYS A 340 -16.15 -19.70 -8.31
C LYS A 340 -17.16 -19.15 -9.29
N GLN A 341 -16.86 -19.26 -10.59
CA GLN A 341 -17.76 -19.01 -11.70
C GLN A 341 -18.00 -20.33 -12.43
N ILE A 342 -19.19 -20.90 -12.28
CA ILE A 342 -19.55 -22.20 -12.84
C ILE A 342 -20.26 -21.96 -14.16
N TYR A 343 -19.63 -22.33 -15.27
CA TYR A 343 -20.22 -22.28 -16.61
C TYR A 343 -20.75 -23.66 -16.98
N PHE A 344 -22.03 -23.74 -17.37
CA PHE A 344 -22.68 -25.02 -17.66
C PHE A 344 -23.72 -24.90 -18.76
N VAL A 345 -24.07 -26.02 -19.38
CA VAL A 345 -25.10 -26.07 -20.43
C VAL A 345 -26.42 -26.51 -19.82
N GLY A 346 -27.43 -25.67 -19.94
CA GLY A 346 -28.78 -25.94 -19.45
C GLY A 346 -29.59 -26.90 -20.34
N PRO A 347 -30.86 -27.16 -20.00
CA PRO A 347 -31.69 -28.18 -20.67
C PRO A 347 -32.02 -27.82 -22.12
N ASN A 348 -32.05 -26.51 -22.43
CA ASN A 348 -32.31 -25.97 -23.77
C ASN A 348 -31.02 -25.74 -24.59
N ASP A 349 -29.89 -26.35 -24.19
CA ASP A 349 -28.57 -26.17 -24.83
C ASP A 349 -28.04 -24.72 -24.79
N VAL A 350 -28.55 -23.92 -23.86
CA VAL A 350 -28.08 -22.56 -23.58
C VAL A 350 -27.00 -22.61 -22.51
N VAL A 351 -25.94 -21.84 -22.68
CA VAL A 351 -24.90 -21.68 -21.67
C VAL A 351 -25.41 -20.76 -20.55
N CYS A 352 -25.33 -21.25 -19.33
CA CYS A 352 -25.63 -20.53 -18.11
C CYS A 352 -24.36 -20.36 -17.29
N HIS A 353 -24.37 -19.39 -16.37
CA HIS A 353 -23.33 -19.27 -15.36
C HIS A 353 -23.96 -19.05 -13.98
N GLN A 354 -23.26 -19.49 -12.94
CA GLN A 354 -23.63 -19.23 -11.55
C GLN A 354 -22.36 -18.98 -10.73
N SER A 355 -22.38 -17.91 -9.93
CA SER A 355 -21.29 -17.55 -9.03
C SER A 355 -21.52 -18.12 -7.63
N VAL A 356 -20.43 -18.56 -6.99
CA VAL A 356 -20.48 -19.13 -5.63
C VAL A 356 -19.22 -18.74 -4.86
N ASP A 357 -19.39 -18.30 -3.63
CA ASP A 357 -18.32 -18.05 -2.67
C ASP A 357 -18.27 -19.13 -1.61
N VAL A 358 -17.10 -19.73 -1.40
CA VAL A 358 -16.88 -20.74 -0.36
C VAL A 358 -15.73 -20.30 0.54
N PRO A 359 -15.99 -20.02 1.83
CA PRO A 359 -14.94 -19.68 2.78
C PRO A 359 -14.10 -20.91 3.12
N PHE A 360 -12.82 -20.69 3.37
CA PHE A 360 -11.89 -21.69 3.90
C PHE A 360 -11.02 -21.10 5.01
N SER A 361 -10.50 -21.99 5.85
CA SER A 361 -9.50 -21.66 6.87
C SER A 361 -8.43 -22.75 6.86
N ALA A 362 -7.16 -22.33 6.93
CA ALA A 362 -6.00 -23.18 6.94
C ALA A 362 -4.99 -22.71 7.98
N VAL A 363 -4.22 -23.65 8.53
CA VAL A 363 -3.09 -23.34 9.41
C VAL A 363 -1.82 -23.77 8.68
N VAL A 364 -0.90 -22.82 8.52
CA VAL A 364 0.40 -23.06 7.91
C VAL A 364 1.46 -23.00 9.02
N GLU A 365 2.11 -24.11 9.30
CA GLU A 365 3.20 -24.17 10.28
C GLU A 365 4.42 -23.44 9.69
N VAL A 366 4.88 -22.38 10.35
CA VAL A 366 6.01 -21.55 9.92
C VAL A 366 6.94 -21.38 11.13
N PRO A 367 7.92 -22.28 11.32
CA PRO A 367 8.86 -22.18 12.43
C PRO A 367 9.55 -20.82 12.47
N GLY A 368 9.60 -20.19 13.64
CA GLY A 368 10.17 -18.85 13.84
C GLY A 368 9.19 -17.69 13.66
N ALA A 369 7.94 -17.96 13.30
CA ALA A 369 6.89 -16.92 13.27
C ALA A 369 6.50 -16.48 14.68
N GLU A 370 6.44 -15.17 14.93
CA GLU A 370 5.99 -14.58 16.19
C GLU A 370 4.90 -13.51 15.94
N PRO A 371 3.97 -13.30 16.90
CA PRO A 371 2.96 -12.27 16.80
C PRO A 371 3.55 -10.87 16.52
N GLY A 372 2.99 -10.18 15.54
CA GLY A 372 3.46 -8.84 15.12
C GLY A 372 4.48 -8.84 13.97
N MET A 373 5.00 -10.01 13.55
CA MET A 373 5.79 -10.12 12.33
C MET A 373 4.94 -9.90 11.07
N ALA A 374 5.56 -9.39 10.01
CA ALA A 374 4.90 -9.19 8.73
C ALA A 374 4.79 -10.51 7.96
N VAL A 375 3.66 -10.78 7.32
CA VAL A 375 3.44 -12.03 6.58
C VAL A 375 2.96 -11.75 5.16
N GLN A 376 3.42 -12.59 4.23
CA GLN A 376 2.94 -12.64 2.86
C GLN A 376 2.30 -13.99 2.62
N VAL A 377 1.08 -13.98 2.08
CA VAL A 377 0.33 -15.18 1.71
C VAL A 377 0.08 -15.12 0.20
N HIS A 378 0.54 -16.12 -0.53
CA HIS A 378 0.32 -16.26 -1.97
C HIS A 378 -0.50 -17.53 -2.24
N PRO A 379 -1.82 -17.39 -2.43
CA PRO A 379 -2.67 -18.52 -2.76
C PRO A 379 -2.59 -18.83 -4.26
N THR A 380 -2.56 -20.12 -4.60
CA THR A 380 -2.64 -20.61 -5.97
C THR A 380 -3.72 -21.68 -6.07
N ILE A 381 -4.61 -21.58 -7.07
CA ILE A 381 -5.54 -22.65 -7.38
C ILE A 381 -4.81 -23.69 -8.22
N GLU A 382 -4.48 -24.84 -7.63
CA GLU A 382 -3.81 -25.91 -8.36
C GLU A 382 -4.77 -26.72 -9.21
N HIS A 383 -5.96 -26.98 -8.67
CA HIS A 383 -6.91 -27.89 -9.29
C HIS A 383 -8.34 -27.59 -8.89
N VAL A 384 -9.25 -27.68 -9.87
CA VAL A 384 -10.70 -27.64 -9.68
C VAL A 384 -11.28 -28.91 -10.27
N GLY A 385 -11.83 -29.77 -9.42
CA GLY A 385 -12.53 -31.00 -9.81
C GLY A 385 -14.02 -30.88 -9.50
N TRP A 386 -14.86 -31.55 -10.28
CA TRP A 386 -16.30 -31.59 -10.03
C TRP A 386 -16.96 -32.88 -10.48
N VAL A 387 -18.10 -33.17 -9.86
CA VAL A 387 -19.01 -34.27 -10.20
C VAL A 387 -20.43 -33.72 -10.27
N LEU A 388 -21.19 -34.16 -11.27
CA LEU A 388 -22.59 -33.83 -11.40
C LEU A 388 -23.46 -34.86 -10.68
N ILE A 389 -24.35 -34.37 -9.82
CA ILE A 389 -25.32 -35.16 -9.07
C ILE A 389 -26.71 -34.77 -9.53
N LYS A 390 -27.54 -35.79 -9.83
CA LYS A 390 -28.85 -35.58 -10.46
C LYS A 390 -29.71 -34.63 -9.62
N GLU A 391 -29.82 -34.94 -8.33
CA GLU A 391 -30.47 -34.11 -7.32
C GLU A 391 -30.05 -34.59 -5.92
N THR A 392 -30.25 -33.73 -4.93
CA THR A 392 -30.16 -34.10 -3.51
C THR A 392 -31.47 -33.70 -2.80
N PRO A 393 -31.78 -34.24 -1.61
CA PRO A 393 -32.98 -33.82 -0.88
C PRO A 393 -33.04 -32.30 -0.60
N ALA A 394 -31.88 -31.65 -0.47
CA ALA A 394 -31.77 -30.19 -0.28
C ALA A 394 -31.89 -29.40 -1.59
N CYS A 395 -31.65 -30.04 -2.73
CA CYS A 395 -31.67 -29.44 -4.06
C CYS A 395 -32.32 -30.40 -5.08
N PRO A 396 -33.66 -30.56 -5.02
CA PRO A 396 -34.40 -31.45 -5.91
C PRO A 396 -34.49 -30.88 -7.33
N LEU A 397 -34.64 -31.76 -8.33
CA LEU A 397 -35.01 -31.34 -9.68
C LEU A 397 -36.44 -30.76 -9.67
N PRO A 398 -36.68 -29.65 -10.37
CA PRO A 398 -38.04 -29.15 -10.54
C PRO A 398 -38.91 -30.18 -11.27
N PRO A 399 -40.20 -30.34 -10.90
CA PRO A 399 -41.07 -31.41 -11.39
C PRO A 399 -41.36 -31.35 -12.90
N TYR A 400 -41.05 -30.24 -13.58
CA TYR A 400 -41.22 -30.09 -15.02
C TYR A 400 -40.08 -30.72 -15.85
N TYR A 401 -38.97 -31.10 -15.21
CA TYR A 401 -37.80 -31.67 -15.90
C TYR A 401 -37.80 -33.20 -16.00
N ASP A 402 -38.91 -33.86 -15.64
CA ASP A 402 -39.14 -35.30 -15.85
C ASP A 402 -39.54 -35.63 -17.31
N GLY A 403 -38.94 -34.92 -18.29
CA GLY A 403 -39.35 -34.85 -19.70
C GLY A 403 -38.23 -35.13 -20.74
N PRO A 404 -38.41 -34.79 -22.03
CA PRO A 404 -37.57 -35.26 -23.15
C PRO A 404 -36.14 -34.65 -23.22
N TYR A 405 -35.68 -33.98 -22.16
CA TYR A 405 -34.46 -33.18 -22.13
C TYR A 405 -33.18 -33.99 -21.82
N GLY A 406 -33.29 -35.31 -21.61
CA GLY A 406 -32.17 -36.21 -21.31
C GLY A 406 -31.73 -36.17 -19.84
N ASP A 407 -30.55 -36.71 -19.54
CA ASP A 407 -29.96 -36.71 -18.19
C ASP A 407 -29.53 -35.28 -17.81
N VAL A 408 -30.34 -34.64 -16.97
CA VAL A 408 -30.05 -33.34 -16.36
C VAL A 408 -29.73 -33.49 -14.88
N TYR A 409 -28.89 -32.60 -14.38
CA TYR A 409 -28.31 -32.61 -13.04
C TYR A 409 -28.56 -31.28 -12.34
N ARG A 410 -28.92 -31.29 -11.07
CA ARG A 410 -29.23 -30.09 -10.30
C ARG A 410 -28.10 -29.67 -9.37
N VAL A 411 -27.19 -30.59 -9.03
CA VAL A 411 -26.14 -30.34 -8.05
C VAL A 411 -24.78 -30.56 -8.68
N VAL A 412 -23.85 -29.64 -8.41
CA VAL A 412 -22.44 -29.80 -8.71
C VAL A 412 -21.68 -29.96 -7.40
N GLU A 413 -21.11 -31.13 -7.17
CA GLU A 413 -20.15 -31.35 -6.09
C GLU A 413 -18.77 -30.98 -6.60
N GLN A 414 -18.05 -30.14 -5.86
CA GLN A 414 -16.82 -29.51 -6.32
C GLN A 414 -15.73 -29.66 -5.27
N ARG A 415 -14.51 -29.83 -5.74
CA ARG A 415 -13.30 -29.90 -4.93
C ARG A 415 -12.25 -28.98 -5.52
N VAL A 416 -11.92 -27.92 -4.80
CA VAL A 416 -10.87 -26.96 -5.17
C VAL A 416 -9.65 -27.22 -4.29
N ILE A 417 -8.49 -27.45 -4.89
CA ILE A 417 -7.21 -27.55 -4.18
C ILE A 417 -6.55 -26.18 -4.26
N VAL A 418 -6.38 -25.54 -3.11
CA VAL A 418 -5.69 -24.26 -2.96
C VAL A 418 -4.35 -24.53 -2.30
N GLU A 419 -3.26 -24.18 -2.97
CA GLU A 419 -1.93 -24.13 -2.39
C GLU A 419 -1.71 -22.76 -1.75
N LEU A 420 -1.24 -22.73 -0.51
CA LEU A 420 -0.98 -21.52 0.25
C LEU A 420 0.51 -21.44 0.55
N PHE A 421 1.25 -20.62 -0.19
CA PHE A 421 2.61 -20.26 0.18
C PHE A 421 2.57 -19.11 1.20
N VAL A 422 3.20 -19.32 2.37
CA VAL A 422 3.26 -18.33 3.45
C VAL A 422 4.71 -18.03 3.79
N LYS A 423 5.02 -16.73 3.90
CA LYS A 423 6.34 -16.23 4.28
C LYS A 423 6.21 -15.21 5.41
N VAL A 424 6.93 -15.43 6.49
CA VAL A 424 6.97 -14.52 7.64
C VAL A 424 8.31 -13.80 7.68
N THR A 425 8.25 -12.48 7.84
CA THR A 425 9.40 -11.59 7.87
C THR A 425 9.36 -10.67 9.08
N GLU A 426 10.52 -10.48 9.70
CA GLU A 426 10.75 -9.52 10.76
C GLU A 426 11.53 -8.34 10.20
N THR A 427 11.12 -7.12 10.52
CA THR A 427 11.88 -5.93 10.13
C THR A 427 13.05 -5.75 11.09
N VAL A 428 14.27 -5.81 10.56
CA VAL A 428 15.50 -5.64 11.34
C VAL A 428 16.36 -4.53 10.75
N GLN A 429 17.32 -4.06 11.54
CA GLN A 429 18.40 -3.19 11.06
C GLN A 429 19.71 -3.96 11.07
N ILE A 430 20.44 -3.89 9.96
CA ILE A 430 21.75 -4.51 9.84
C ILE A 430 22.70 -3.55 9.15
N ASN A 431 23.97 -3.57 9.56
CA ASN A 431 25.01 -2.89 8.81
C ASN A 431 25.48 -3.81 7.68
N VAL A 432 25.42 -3.33 6.43
CA VAL A 432 25.81 -4.12 5.26
C VAL A 432 27.21 -3.77 4.79
N CYS A 433 27.93 -4.77 4.29
CA CYS A 433 29.20 -4.55 3.64
C CYS A 433 28.94 -4.06 2.20
N LEU A 434 29.46 -2.88 1.89
CA LEU A 434 29.46 -2.34 0.54
C LEU A 434 30.71 -2.80 -0.22
N GLU A 435 30.63 -2.78 -1.55
CA GLU A 435 31.85 -2.77 -2.35
C GLU A 435 32.60 -1.43 -2.14
N ASP A 436 33.86 -1.48 -1.74
CA ASP A 436 34.73 -0.30 -1.72
C ASP A 436 34.92 0.23 -3.16
N GLY A 437 34.16 1.24 -3.56
CA GLY A 437 34.45 2.13 -4.69
C GLY A 437 34.83 3.53 -4.18
N PRO A 438 35.75 4.28 -4.83
CA PRO A 438 36.38 5.45 -4.19
C PRO A 438 35.34 6.53 -3.85
N PRO A 439 35.61 7.41 -2.87
CA PRO A 439 34.74 8.54 -2.59
C PRO A 439 34.58 9.35 -3.87
N GLN A 440 33.35 9.44 -4.38
CA GLN A 440 33.00 10.40 -5.42
C GLN A 440 33.08 11.78 -4.76
N GLY A 441 34.21 12.45 -4.98
CA GLY A 441 34.47 13.82 -4.56
C GLY A 441 34.00 14.85 -5.56
#